data_AF-A0A9P2ZXJ9-F1
#
_entry.id   AF-A0A9P2ZXJ9-F1
#
_cell.length_a   1.000
_cell.length_b   1.000
_cell.length_c   1.000
_cell.angle_alpha   90.00
_cell.angle_beta   90.00
_cell.angle_gamma   90.00
#
_symmetry.space_group_name_H-M   'P 1'
#
loop_
_entity.id
_entity.type
_entity.pdbx_description
1 polymer ?
#
loop_
_entity_poly.entity_id
_entity_poly.type
_entity_poly.pdbx_seq_one_letter_code
_entity_poly.pdbx_strand_id
1 'polypeptide(L)'
;MSTTPESPGNRRKFVSPSDILDRRITSPPPPNSPVRPGMHSQLPLVPPAMSHSTPIPFRHNNIVGRYLGAFFGAILNPLFRAIYRILQVVYGVIGVHLPNSNATCPVLAYDIDASHPDSRPIYFRGGPAILLLRDALLVIFHSWIAPLIPFPPAKFNTDITWSGAIWQVVLLIGSLTMTFSVLFVPGIMIFTVPASYLIIVLIRWVQGGSIIHSKPTPNPDGRPHPRFDAESWMFVNGMCTSKSGLQLIINYLHAHFGRPVTGIYNCTYGFWFDLVECIIQRDFSIPTDDIRLGYSELYKRVSNGAIRRVVLMGHSQGGIIISTWVDQLLTDFADDLDKLKRVEIYTFASAANHFSGGPFGRIEHFVNTLDFVSRIGKFLRANADWLIDLGAIHFALAPKYDGIPPRPHGPIPVVKGRFAGRIFKRVGASGHLLLSHYLAPGSSILDNPVVRANSKLKDYEHGRGAA
;
A
#
# COMPACT_ATOMS: atom_id res chain seq x y z
N MET A 1 -51.62 54.54 19.50
CA MET A 1 -50.43 55.30 19.04
C MET A 1 -49.79 54.45 17.95
N SER A 2 -50.22 54.63 16.69
CA SER A 2 -49.56 55.48 15.66
C SER A 2 -48.21 54.90 15.24
N THR A 3 -47.86 54.68 13.98
CA THR A 3 -48.47 54.88 12.64
C THR A 3 -47.56 54.16 11.65
N THR A 4 -48.10 53.75 10.51
CA THR A 4 -47.45 53.19 9.31
C THR A 4 -46.65 54.26 8.51
N PRO A 5 -46.28 54.06 7.23
CA PRO A 5 -44.95 53.65 6.73
C PRO A 5 -44.29 54.71 5.81
N GLU A 6 -43.03 54.52 5.38
CA GLU A 6 -42.44 55.31 4.28
C GLU A 6 -41.69 54.45 3.25
N SER A 7 -41.84 54.88 1.99
CA SER A 7 -41.26 54.42 0.72
C SER A 7 -41.39 55.63 -0.24
N PRO A 8 -40.75 55.72 -1.43
CA PRO A 8 -39.39 55.40 -1.88
C PRO A 8 -38.74 56.57 -2.69
N GLY A 9 -37.46 56.46 -3.06
CA GLY A 9 -36.81 57.27 -4.12
C GLY A 9 -35.28 57.18 -4.06
N ASN A 10 -34.48 57.24 -5.13
CA ASN A 10 -34.67 57.54 -6.55
C ASN A 10 -33.31 57.32 -7.28
N ARG A 11 -33.32 56.70 -8.49
CA ARG A 11 -32.35 56.81 -9.64
C ARG A 11 -30.89 56.36 -9.43
N ARG A 12 -30.22 55.66 -10.37
CA ARG A 12 -30.18 55.76 -11.85
C ARG A 12 -29.97 54.34 -12.45
N LYS A 13 -30.82 53.84 -13.36
CA LYS A 13 -30.77 53.95 -14.84
C LYS A 13 -29.37 53.79 -15.47
N PHE A 14 -29.11 52.63 -16.06
CA PHE A 14 -28.49 52.51 -17.39
C PHE A 14 -29.29 51.52 -18.22
N VAL A 15 -29.59 51.94 -19.45
CA VAL A 15 -30.45 51.26 -20.44
C VAL A 15 -29.55 50.54 -21.45
N SER A 16 -30.07 49.40 -21.92
CA SER A 16 -29.68 48.52 -23.03
C SER A 16 -29.37 49.27 -24.36
N PRO A 17 -28.76 48.62 -25.37
CA PRO A 17 -29.60 47.86 -26.31
C PRO A 17 -28.96 46.57 -26.88
N SER A 18 -29.76 45.51 -26.93
CA SER A 18 -29.69 44.46 -27.94
C SER A 18 -30.06 44.99 -29.33
N ASP A 19 -29.69 44.21 -30.36
CA ASP A 19 -30.22 44.19 -31.74
C ASP A 19 -29.48 45.00 -32.82
N ILE A 20 -28.53 44.37 -33.51
CA ILE A 20 -28.31 44.55 -34.97
C ILE A 20 -27.89 43.20 -35.62
N LEU A 21 -28.84 42.64 -36.39
CA LEU A 21 -28.77 41.86 -37.65
C LEU A 21 -27.85 40.64 -37.82
N ASP A 22 -28.45 39.45 -37.65
CA ASP A 22 -28.94 38.51 -38.70
C ASP A 22 -28.24 38.36 -40.08
N ARG A 23 -28.10 37.07 -40.48
CA ARG A 23 -27.96 36.43 -41.82
C ARG A 23 -26.60 36.22 -42.53
N ARG A 24 -26.21 34.94 -42.62
CA ARG A 24 -26.14 34.07 -43.85
C ARG A 24 -25.56 32.70 -43.46
N ILE A 25 -26.36 31.64 -43.39
CA ILE A 25 -26.56 30.60 -44.44
C ILE A 25 -25.23 30.09 -45.05
N THR A 26 -24.83 28.86 -44.71
CA THR A 26 -24.68 27.73 -45.66
C THR A 26 -24.31 26.43 -44.92
N SER A 27 -25.06 25.38 -45.26
CA SER A 27 -24.97 23.98 -44.85
C SER A 27 -23.81 23.22 -45.53
N PRO A 28 -23.45 22.00 -45.06
CA PRO A 28 -22.32 21.22 -45.57
C PRO A 28 -22.71 20.33 -46.77
N PRO A 29 -21.75 19.83 -47.58
CA PRO A 29 -22.01 18.73 -48.50
C PRO A 29 -21.21 17.43 -48.18
N PRO A 30 -21.63 16.28 -48.76
CA PRO A 30 -21.65 14.97 -48.11
C PRO A 30 -20.85 13.89 -48.92
N PRO A 31 -21.02 12.56 -48.69
CA PRO A 31 -20.06 11.51 -49.06
C PRO A 31 -20.31 10.88 -50.44
N ASN A 32 -19.31 10.16 -50.99
CA ASN A 32 -19.50 9.25 -52.12
C ASN A 32 -18.70 7.94 -51.96
N SER A 33 -19.45 6.84 -51.91
CA SER A 33 -19.11 5.42 -52.20
C SER A 33 -19.28 5.11 -53.71
N PRO A 34 -19.30 3.85 -54.24
CA PRO A 34 -18.66 2.55 -53.90
C PRO A 34 -17.92 1.91 -55.13
N VAL A 35 -17.33 0.70 -55.03
CA VAL A 35 -17.38 -0.43 -56.01
C VAL A 35 -16.67 -1.69 -55.44
N ARG A 36 -17.28 -2.87 -55.67
CA ARG A 36 -16.99 -4.30 -55.31
C ARG A 36 -16.24 -5.03 -56.47
N PRO A 37 -16.04 -6.38 -56.53
CA PRO A 37 -15.99 -7.50 -55.54
C PRO A 37 -14.80 -8.50 -55.76
N GLY A 38 -14.67 -9.54 -54.90
CA GLY A 38 -13.89 -10.75 -55.21
C GLY A 38 -14.08 -11.89 -54.18
N MET A 39 -14.70 -13.00 -54.60
CA MET A 39 -14.89 -14.27 -53.88
C MET A 39 -13.60 -15.12 -53.85
N HIS A 40 -13.33 -15.86 -52.76
CA HIS A 40 -13.36 -17.35 -52.74
C HIS A 40 -12.79 -17.99 -51.45
N SER A 41 -13.49 -19.06 -51.04
CA SER A 41 -13.05 -20.27 -50.31
C SER A 41 -13.02 -20.29 -48.77
N GLN A 42 -13.86 -21.17 -48.23
CA GLN A 42 -13.86 -21.70 -46.87
C GLN A 42 -12.97 -22.96 -46.79
N LEU A 43 -12.28 -23.18 -45.65
CA LEU A 43 -12.29 -24.38 -44.76
C LEU A 43 -11.09 -24.35 -43.79
N PRO A 44 -11.10 -25.11 -42.67
CA PRO A 44 -10.83 -24.57 -41.34
C PRO A 44 -9.43 -24.94 -40.83
N LEU A 45 -8.82 -24.06 -40.03
CA LEU A 45 -7.62 -24.38 -39.27
C LEU A 45 -7.89 -24.22 -37.77
N VAL A 46 -7.86 -25.38 -37.12
CA VAL A 46 -7.74 -25.69 -35.70
C VAL A 46 -7.00 -24.59 -34.92
N PRO A 47 -7.49 -24.13 -33.76
CA PRO A 47 -6.77 -23.17 -32.94
C PRO A 47 -5.53 -23.84 -32.31
N PRO A 48 -4.32 -23.26 -32.40
CA PRO A 48 -3.19 -23.79 -31.66
C PRO A 48 -3.41 -23.51 -30.16
N ALA A 49 -3.04 -24.51 -29.36
CA ALA A 49 -3.12 -24.52 -27.91
C ALA A 49 -2.62 -23.23 -27.26
N MET A 50 -3.31 -22.79 -26.21
CA MET A 50 -2.88 -21.69 -25.33
C MET A 50 -1.48 -21.97 -24.79
N SER A 51 -0.46 -21.37 -25.39
CA SER A 51 0.86 -21.30 -24.80
C SER A 51 0.82 -20.30 -23.65
N HIS A 52 1.14 -20.77 -22.44
CA HIS A 52 1.35 -19.95 -21.26
C HIS A 52 2.15 -18.68 -21.59
N SER A 53 1.53 -17.52 -21.40
CA SER A 53 2.15 -16.21 -21.54
C SER A 53 3.28 -16.06 -20.52
N THR A 54 4.52 -16.16 -20.98
CA THR A 54 5.70 -15.75 -20.22
C THR A 54 5.67 -14.25 -19.97
N PRO A 55 5.88 -13.77 -18.72
CA PRO A 55 5.89 -12.34 -18.44
C PRO A 55 7.09 -11.65 -19.11
N ILE A 56 6.82 -10.52 -19.76
CA ILE A 56 7.79 -9.66 -20.45
C ILE A 56 8.81 -9.15 -19.42
N PRO A 57 10.11 -9.46 -19.55
CA PRO A 57 11.11 -8.91 -18.64
C PRO A 57 11.40 -7.46 -19.02
N PHE A 58 11.15 -6.53 -18.09
CA PHE A 58 11.65 -5.15 -18.18
C PHE A 58 13.19 -5.18 -18.19
N ARG A 59 13.79 -5.12 -19.38
CA ARG A 59 15.24 -5.05 -19.57
C ARG A 59 15.67 -3.59 -19.69
N HIS A 60 16.09 -2.97 -18.58
CA HIS A 60 17.01 -1.83 -18.67
C HIS A 60 18.43 -2.38 -18.86
N ASN A 61 18.90 -2.32 -20.10
CA ASN A 61 20.20 -2.84 -20.55
C ASN A 61 21.32 -1.83 -20.24
N ASN A 62 21.81 -1.83 -19.01
CA ASN A 62 23.01 -1.08 -18.64
C ASN A 62 24.14 -2.11 -18.47
N ILE A 63 25.32 -1.89 -19.08
CA ILE A 63 26.46 -2.83 -19.03
C ILE A 63 26.82 -3.20 -17.58
N VAL A 64 26.83 -2.21 -16.69
CA VAL A 64 27.03 -2.38 -15.24
C VAL A 64 25.98 -3.31 -14.62
N GLY A 65 24.71 -3.20 -15.05
CA GLY A 65 23.62 -4.08 -14.60
C GLY A 65 23.76 -5.52 -15.07
N ARG A 66 24.40 -5.78 -16.22
CA ARG A 66 24.70 -7.15 -16.67
C ARG A 66 25.81 -7.80 -15.86
N TYR A 67 26.91 -7.08 -15.59
CA TYR A 67 28.01 -7.62 -14.78
C TYR A 67 27.60 -7.81 -13.31
N LEU A 68 26.89 -6.85 -12.72
CA LEU A 68 26.31 -7.00 -11.39
C LEU A 68 25.25 -8.12 -11.36
N GLY A 69 24.39 -8.20 -12.38
CA GLY A 69 23.42 -9.29 -12.50
C GLY A 69 24.06 -10.67 -12.57
N ALA A 70 25.16 -10.81 -13.32
CA ALA A 70 25.91 -12.06 -13.43
C ALA A 70 26.63 -12.42 -12.11
N PHE A 71 27.29 -11.46 -11.46
CA PHE A 71 27.93 -11.65 -10.14
C PHE A 71 26.91 -12.08 -9.08
N PHE A 72 25.75 -11.42 -9.01
CA PHE A 72 24.71 -11.76 -8.04
C PHE A 72 24.01 -13.10 -8.35
N GLY A 73 23.76 -13.37 -9.64
CA GLY A 73 23.19 -14.65 -10.07
C GLY A 73 24.08 -15.84 -9.75
N ALA A 74 25.40 -15.67 -9.92
CA ALA A 74 26.39 -16.73 -9.71
C ALA A 74 26.83 -16.89 -8.25
N ILE A 75 26.88 -15.81 -7.45
CA ILE A 75 27.47 -15.84 -6.09
C ILE A 75 26.43 -15.60 -5.00
N LEU A 76 25.63 -14.54 -5.12
CA LEU A 76 24.68 -14.19 -4.05
C LEU A 76 23.46 -15.11 -4.02
N ASN A 77 22.96 -15.59 -5.14
CA ASN A 77 21.80 -16.49 -5.14
C ASN A 77 22.10 -17.84 -4.44
N PRO A 78 23.23 -18.53 -4.69
CA PRO A 78 23.65 -19.67 -3.88
C PRO A 78 23.83 -19.33 -2.39
N LEU A 79 24.43 -18.18 -2.08
CA LEU A 79 24.63 -17.72 -0.70
C LEU A 79 23.29 -17.49 0.02
N PHE A 80 22.34 -16.78 -0.60
CA PHE A 80 21.00 -16.58 -0.05
C PHE A 80 20.27 -17.89 0.16
N ARG A 81 20.40 -18.86 -0.76
CA ARG A 81 19.83 -20.20 -0.57
C ARG A 81 20.49 -20.95 0.59
N ALA A 82 21.81 -20.85 0.75
CA ALA A 82 22.53 -21.45 1.86
C ALA A 82 22.10 -20.83 3.21
N ILE A 83 22.03 -19.49 3.28
CA ILE A 83 21.51 -18.76 4.44
C ILE A 83 20.08 -19.20 4.74
N TYR A 84 19.21 -19.28 3.73
CA TYR A 84 17.83 -19.72 3.94
C TYR A 84 17.75 -21.14 4.49
N ARG A 85 18.58 -22.08 4.01
CA ARG A 85 18.67 -23.43 4.58
C ARG A 85 19.16 -23.43 6.02
N ILE A 86 20.13 -22.59 6.37
CA ILE A 86 20.58 -22.42 7.76
C ILE A 86 19.42 -21.89 8.62
N LEU A 87 18.69 -20.89 8.13
CA LEU A 87 17.50 -20.38 8.82
C LEU A 87 16.43 -21.47 8.95
N GLN A 88 16.20 -22.31 7.94
CA GLN A 88 15.26 -23.45 8.05
C GLN A 88 15.65 -24.39 9.21
N VAL A 89 16.94 -24.68 9.37
CA VAL A 89 17.44 -25.51 10.49
C VAL A 89 17.26 -24.77 11.83
N VAL A 90 17.74 -23.53 11.93
CA VAL A 90 17.68 -22.73 13.17
C VAL A 90 16.23 -22.54 13.64
N TYR A 91 15.32 -22.20 12.72
CA TYR A 91 13.90 -22.01 13.04
C TYR A 91 13.21 -23.36 13.31
N GLY A 92 13.63 -24.43 12.64
CA GLY A 92 13.17 -25.79 12.92
C GLY A 92 13.47 -26.24 14.35
N VAL A 93 14.64 -25.88 14.90
CA VAL A 93 15.01 -26.18 16.31
C VAL A 93 14.06 -25.52 17.31
N ILE A 94 13.54 -24.32 17.00
CA ILE A 94 12.56 -23.60 17.84
C ILE A 94 11.10 -23.88 17.43
N GLY A 95 10.86 -24.93 16.64
CA GLY A 95 9.51 -25.38 16.26
C GLY A 95 8.82 -24.53 15.18
N VAL A 96 9.57 -23.69 14.46
CA VAL A 96 9.05 -22.85 13.36
C VAL A 96 9.44 -23.46 12.03
N HIS A 97 8.49 -24.10 11.36
CA HIS A 97 8.71 -24.67 10.03
C HIS A 97 8.60 -23.59 8.95
N LEU A 98 9.74 -23.24 8.36
CA LEU A 98 9.81 -22.39 7.18
C LEU A 98 9.43 -23.21 5.93
N PRO A 99 8.44 -22.77 5.14
CA PRO A 99 8.01 -23.49 3.96
C PRO A 99 9.15 -23.61 2.95
N ASN A 100 9.20 -24.73 2.23
CA ASN A 100 10.03 -24.79 1.02
C ASN A 100 9.55 -23.73 0.03
N SER A 101 10.45 -23.20 -0.80
CA SER A 101 10.15 -22.10 -1.73
C SER A 101 8.95 -22.34 -2.66
N ASN A 102 8.54 -23.60 -2.83
CA ASN A 102 7.44 -24.01 -3.70
C ASN A 102 6.17 -24.46 -2.93
N ALA A 103 6.17 -24.39 -1.60
CA ALA A 103 5.03 -24.84 -0.79
C ALA A 103 3.93 -23.76 -0.75
N THR A 104 2.71 -24.17 -1.09
CA THR A 104 1.53 -23.30 -0.99
C THR A 104 1.15 -23.11 0.48
N CYS A 105 1.26 -21.88 0.98
CA CYS A 105 0.89 -21.55 2.34
C CYS A 105 -0.65 -21.35 2.46
N PRO A 106 -1.32 -21.95 3.46
CA PRO A 106 -2.75 -21.77 3.65
C PRO A 106 -3.06 -20.32 4.10
N VAL A 107 -4.22 -19.82 3.70
CA VAL A 107 -4.70 -18.49 4.09
C VAL A 107 -5.97 -18.62 4.91
N LEU A 108 -5.96 -18.06 6.12
CA LEU A 108 -7.13 -17.87 6.95
C LEU A 108 -7.79 -16.54 6.59
N ALA A 109 -9.11 -16.53 6.46
CA ALA A 109 -9.90 -15.32 6.32
C ALA A 109 -10.81 -15.15 7.55
N TYR A 110 -10.86 -13.96 8.13
CA TYR A 110 -11.74 -13.63 9.24
C TYR A 110 -12.05 -12.14 9.25
N ASP A 111 -13.24 -11.79 9.72
CA ASP A 111 -13.67 -10.39 9.85
C ASP A 111 -13.47 -9.91 11.29
N ILE A 112 -13.11 -8.65 11.46
CA ILE A 112 -13.01 -8.03 12.78
C ILE A 112 -14.27 -7.21 13.07
N ASP A 113 -14.99 -7.61 14.11
CA ASP A 113 -16.06 -6.81 14.68
C ASP A 113 -15.47 -5.73 15.60
N ALA A 114 -15.49 -4.50 15.10
CA ALA A 114 -15.08 -3.30 15.83
C ALA A 114 -16.23 -2.62 16.59
N SER A 115 -17.49 -3.09 16.43
CA SER A 115 -18.68 -2.49 17.08
C SER A 115 -18.80 -2.84 18.56
N HIS A 116 -18.20 -3.96 18.98
CA HIS A 116 -18.16 -4.41 20.37
C HIS A 116 -16.71 -4.62 20.82
N PRO A 117 -15.94 -3.55 21.10
CA PRO A 117 -14.61 -3.68 21.68
C PRO A 117 -14.69 -4.49 22.99
N ASP A 118 -13.65 -5.26 23.31
CA ASP A 118 -13.60 -6.09 24.52
C ASP A 118 -14.07 -5.30 25.77
N SER A 119 -14.74 -6.00 26.69
CA SER A 119 -15.45 -5.45 27.85
C SER A 119 -14.56 -4.71 28.86
N ARG A 120 -13.26 -4.58 28.61
CA ARG A 120 -12.34 -3.79 29.43
C ARG A 120 -12.21 -2.39 28.82
N PRO A 121 -12.64 -1.32 29.52
CA PRO A 121 -12.39 0.03 29.06
C PRO A 121 -10.89 0.23 28.92
N ILE A 122 -10.44 0.51 27.71
CA ILE A 122 -9.03 0.77 27.43
C ILE A 122 -8.82 2.26 27.72
N TYR A 123 -7.89 2.58 28.62
CA TYR A 123 -7.46 3.97 28.83
C TYR A 123 -7.15 4.64 27.48
N PHE A 124 -7.62 5.89 27.29
CA PHE A 124 -7.38 6.68 26.09
C PHE A 124 -5.87 6.92 25.93
N ARG A 125 -5.21 5.98 25.23
CA ARG A 125 -3.75 5.90 25.06
C ARG A 125 -2.99 5.80 26.41
N GLY A 126 -2.00 4.90 26.49
CA GLY A 126 -1.06 4.94 27.62
C GLY A 126 -0.27 6.25 27.59
N GLY A 127 0.44 6.58 28.68
CA GLY A 127 1.38 7.70 28.64
C GLY A 127 2.38 7.54 27.47
N PRO A 128 2.80 8.62 26.80
CA PRO A 128 3.72 8.60 25.65
C PRO A 128 4.90 7.65 25.78
N ALA A 129 5.59 7.69 26.93
CA ALA A 129 6.74 6.83 27.21
C ALA A 129 6.35 5.33 27.32
N ILE A 130 5.16 5.03 27.84
CA ILE A 130 4.66 3.66 27.99
C ILE A 130 4.32 3.07 26.62
N LEU A 131 3.74 3.87 25.71
CA LEU A 131 3.46 3.44 24.34
C LEU A 131 4.77 3.11 23.60
N LEU A 132 5.72 4.05 23.60
CA LEU A 132 7.05 3.84 23.03
C LEU A 132 7.75 2.61 23.61
N LEU A 133 7.72 2.45 24.93
CA LEU A 133 8.35 1.30 25.59
C LEU A 133 7.68 -0.02 25.17
N ARG A 134 6.34 -0.07 25.14
CA ARG A 134 5.60 -1.27 24.69
C ARG A 134 5.96 -1.63 23.25
N ASP A 135 6.02 -0.62 22.39
CA ASP A 135 6.32 -0.79 20.97
C ASP A 135 7.80 -1.16 20.71
N ALA A 136 8.73 -0.61 21.50
CA ALA A 136 10.13 -1.01 21.51
C ALA A 136 10.32 -2.45 21.99
N LEU A 137 9.63 -2.85 23.07
CA LEU A 137 9.63 -4.22 23.56
C LEU A 137 9.05 -5.19 22.52
N LEU A 138 8.01 -4.79 21.78
CA LEU A 138 7.47 -5.58 20.68
C LEU A 138 8.49 -5.81 19.56
N VAL A 139 9.25 -4.78 19.20
CA VAL A 139 10.34 -4.86 18.21
C VAL A 139 11.43 -5.83 18.70
N ILE A 140 11.87 -5.71 19.94
CA ILE A 140 12.88 -6.59 20.55
C ILE A 140 12.37 -8.03 20.58
N PHE A 141 11.14 -8.25 21.05
CA PHE A 141 10.55 -9.58 21.20
C PHE A 141 10.37 -10.30 19.86
N HIS A 142 10.07 -9.57 18.79
CA HIS A 142 9.91 -10.14 17.45
C HIS A 142 11.17 -10.08 16.60
N SER A 143 12.27 -9.53 17.12
CA SER A 143 13.54 -9.36 16.39
C SER A 143 14.10 -10.66 15.83
N TRP A 144 13.80 -11.80 16.48
CA TRP A 144 14.17 -13.13 15.98
C TRP A 144 13.56 -13.46 14.62
N ILE A 145 12.55 -12.73 14.13
CA ILE A 145 11.92 -12.93 12.80
C ILE A 145 12.50 -11.95 11.77
N ALA A 146 13.13 -10.86 12.21
CA ALA A 146 13.70 -9.86 11.32
C ALA A 146 14.65 -10.45 10.24
N PRO A 147 15.46 -11.50 10.51
CA PRO A 147 16.24 -12.15 9.47
C PRO A 147 15.43 -12.73 8.29
N LEU A 148 14.12 -12.97 8.45
CA LEU A 148 13.22 -13.48 7.41
C LEU A 148 12.59 -12.40 6.52
N ILE A 149 12.81 -11.11 6.82
CA ILE A 149 12.30 -9.98 6.02
C ILE A 149 12.63 -10.11 4.52
N PRO A 150 13.88 -10.44 4.10
CA PRO A 150 14.23 -10.55 2.70
C PRO A 150 13.99 -11.96 2.11
N PHE A 151 13.35 -12.87 2.85
CA PHE A 151 13.16 -14.27 2.42
C PHE A 151 11.69 -14.62 2.15
N PRO A 152 11.39 -15.31 1.03
CA PRO A 152 12.32 -15.85 0.03
C PRO A 152 13.08 -14.76 -0.76
N PRO A 153 14.29 -15.00 -1.27
CA PRO A 153 15.15 -13.95 -1.82
C PRO A 153 14.45 -13.17 -2.93
N ALA A 154 14.31 -11.86 -2.71
CA ALA A 154 13.71 -10.96 -3.67
C ALA A 154 14.56 -10.79 -4.94
N LYS A 155 13.90 -10.68 -6.10
CA LYS A 155 14.58 -10.34 -7.35
C LYS A 155 14.77 -8.83 -7.43
N PHE A 156 16.00 -8.40 -7.69
CA PHE A 156 16.26 -6.99 -8.03
C PHE A 156 15.43 -6.57 -9.24
N ASN A 157 15.02 -5.30 -9.24
CA ASN A 157 14.10 -4.68 -10.18
C ASN A 157 12.66 -5.21 -10.14
N THR A 158 12.27 -5.89 -9.05
CA THR A 158 10.86 -6.13 -8.72
C THR A 158 10.38 -5.06 -7.73
N ASP A 159 10.82 -5.10 -6.47
CA ASP A 159 10.53 -4.05 -5.48
C ASP A 159 11.67 -3.03 -5.35
N ILE A 160 12.91 -3.49 -5.50
CA ILE A 160 14.13 -2.73 -5.20
C ILE A 160 14.99 -2.62 -6.45
N THR A 161 15.35 -1.40 -6.84
CA THR A 161 16.34 -1.15 -7.91
C THR A 161 17.76 -1.12 -7.36
N TRP A 162 18.76 -1.31 -8.22
CA TRP A 162 20.17 -1.16 -7.83
C TRP A 162 20.50 0.22 -7.28
N SER A 163 20.05 1.27 -7.95
CA SER A 163 20.24 2.64 -7.47
C SER A 163 19.52 2.87 -6.14
N GLY A 164 18.32 2.29 -5.98
CA GLY A 164 17.58 2.32 -4.72
C GLY A 164 18.33 1.62 -3.57
N ALA A 165 18.90 0.45 -3.81
CA ALA A 165 19.66 -0.29 -2.80
C ALA A 165 20.94 0.47 -2.38
N ILE A 166 21.70 1.01 -3.34
CA ILE A 166 22.87 1.84 -3.05
C ILE A 166 22.46 3.08 -2.26
N TRP A 167 21.36 3.72 -2.65
CA TRP A 167 20.81 4.89 -1.94
C TRP A 167 20.45 4.56 -0.49
N GLN A 168 19.83 3.40 -0.24
CA GLN A 168 19.53 2.93 1.12
C GLN A 168 20.78 2.72 1.97
N VAL A 169 21.86 2.18 1.39
CA VAL A 169 23.15 2.02 2.10
C VAL A 169 23.75 3.39 2.46
N VAL A 170 23.75 4.34 1.52
CA VAL A 170 24.23 5.71 1.77
C VAL A 170 23.44 6.37 2.90
N LEU A 171 22.11 6.28 2.85
CA LEU A 171 21.24 6.85 3.89
C LEU A 171 21.40 6.14 5.25
N LEU A 172 21.64 4.83 5.27
CA LEU A 172 21.92 4.10 6.51
C LEU A 172 23.21 4.59 7.16
N ILE A 173 24.29 4.68 6.39
CA ILE A 173 25.58 5.18 6.91
C ILE A 173 25.42 6.63 7.39
N GLY A 174 24.74 7.48 6.61
CA GLY A 174 24.47 8.87 6.97
C GLY A 174 23.68 9.00 8.27
N SER A 175 22.55 8.28 8.39
CA SER A 175 21.69 8.34 9.57
C SER A 175 22.36 7.82 10.84
N LEU A 176 23.17 6.75 10.75
CA LEU A 176 23.98 6.27 11.87
C LEU A 176 25.06 7.28 12.28
N THR A 177 25.76 7.87 11.31
CA THR A 177 26.80 8.90 11.55
C THR A 177 26.21 10.14 12.21
N MET A 178 25.03 10.59 11.75
CA MET A 178 24.31 11.71 12.35
C MET A 178 23.88 11.39 13.78
N THR A 179 23.29 10.22 14.01
CA THR A 179 22.89 9.76 15.35
C THR A 179 24.09 9.74 16.30
N PHE A 180 25.21 9.16 15.86
CA PHE A 180 26.42 9.09 16.67
C PHE A 180 26.97 10.48 17.00
N SER A 181 27.05 11.36 15.99
CA SER A 181 27.51 12.75 16.16
C SER A 181 26.67 13.55 17.15
N VAL A 182 25.35 13.35 17.15
CA VAL A 182 24.41 14.01 18.06
C VAL A 182 24.44 13.39 19.46
N LEU A 183 24.61 12.08 19.63
CA LEU A 183 24.56 11.49 20.97
C LEU A 183 25.90 11.55 21.72
N PHE A 184 27.01 11.41 21.00
CA PHE A 184 28.32 11.14 21.61
C PHE A 184 29.33 12.27 21.46
N VAL A 185 28.93 13.41 20.87
CA VAL A 185 29.77 14.62 20.82
C VAL A 185 29.05 15.82 21.44
N PRO A 186 28.78 15.80 22.77
CA PRO A 186 27.90 16.78 23.43
C PRO A 186 28.41 18.23 23.34
N GLY A 187 29.72 18.43 23.27
CA GLY A 187 30.35 19.76 23.21
C GLY A 187 30.08 20.53 21.91
N ILE A 188 29.55 19.88 20.85
CA ILE A 188 29.29 20.50 19.54
C ILE A 188 27.82 20.39 19.12
N MET A 189 26.92 20.07 20.04
CA MET A 189 25.49 19.86 19.76
C MET A 189 24.81 21.03 19.06
N ILE A 190 25.23 22.25 19.43
CA ILE A 190 24.76 23.48 18.80
C ILE A 190 25.08 23.56 17.31
N PHE A 191 26.09 22.82 16.84
CA PHE A 191 26.45 22.72 15.41
C PHE A 191 25.91 21.44 14.76
N THR A 192 25.98 20.30 15.45
CA THR A 192 25.58 19.01 14.87
C THR A 192 24.08 18.89 14.66
N VAL A 193 23.25 19.49 15.53
CA VAL A 193 21.78 19.46 15.37
C VAL A 193 21.33 20.30 14.15
N PRO A 194 21.72 21.57 14.00
CA PRO A 194 21.39 22.33 12.79
C PRO A 194 21.96 21.71 11.51
N ALA A 195 23.21 21.22 11.55
CA ALA A 195 23.80 20.53 10.40
C ALA A 195 22.99 19.28 10.01
N SER A 196 22.58 18.47 11.00
CA SER A 196 21.73 17.30 10.79
C SER A 196 20.38 17.67 10.17
N TYR A 197 19.75 18.74 10.66
CA TYR A 197 18.51 19.24 10.10
C TYR A 197 18.68 19.68 8.64
N LEU A 198 19.74 20.44 8.32
CA LEU A 198 20.04 20.85 6.95
C LEU A 198 20.31 19.66 6.03
N ILE A 199 21.00 18.62 6.52
CA ILE A 199 21.23 17.38 5.77
C ILE A 199 19.91 16.66 5.49
N ILE A 200 18.99 16.58 6.45
CA ILE A 200 17.65 15.98 6.24
C ILE A 200 16.86 16.75 5.19
N VAL A 201 16.90 18.09 5.25
CA VAL A 201 16.26 18.96 4.24
C VAL A 201 16.87 18.73 2.86
N LEU A 202 18.21 18.63 2.77
CA LEU A 202 18.91 18.35 1.52
C LEU A 202 18.55 16.96 0.96
N ILE A 203 18.55 15.93 1.81
CA ILE A 203 18.14 14.57 1.44
C ILE A 203 16.72 14.57 0.87
N ARG A 204 15.79 15.28 1.52
CA ARG A 204 14.41 15.43 1.04
C ARG A 204 14.38 16.13 -0.32
N TRP A 205 15.12 17.23 -0.48
CA TRP A 205 15.20 17.97 -1.74
C TRP A 205 15.74 17.10 -2.88
N VAL A 206 16.79 16.30 -2.65
CA VAL A 206 17.37 15.37 -3.63
C VAL A 206 16.38 14.30 -4.07
N GLN A 207 15.54 13.81 -3.16
CA GLN A 207 14.52 12.81 -3.48
C GLN A 207 13.34 13.39 -4.29
N GLY A 208 13.15 14.71 -4.21
CA GLY A 208 12.16 15.46 -4.98
C GLY A 208 10.73 15.20 -4.56
N GLY A 209 9.77 15.51 -5.46
CA GLY A 209 8.34 15.48 -5.12
C GLY A 209 7.80 14.11 -4.69
N SER A 210 6.81 14.16 -3.81
CA SER A 210 6.22 13.00 -3.11
C SER A 210 5.00 12.40 -3.80
N ILE A 211 4.51 12.99 -4.89
CA ILE A 211 3.44 12.41 -5.71
C ILE A 211 4.06 11.88 -7.00
N ILE A 212 3.80 10.61 -7.29
CA ILE A 212 4.33 9.91 -8.46
C ILE A 212 3.16 9.22 -9.17
N HIS A 213 3.13 9.27 -10.49
CA HIS A 213 2.11 8.57 -11.26
C HIS A 213 2.70 7.31 -11.90
N SER A 214 1.89 6.25 -11.94
CA SER A 214 2.20 5.07 -12.72
C SER A 214 2.38 5.45 -14.19
N LYS A 215 3.40 4.88 -14.83
CA LYS A 215 3.59 5.04 -16.28
C LYS A 215 2.55 4.18 -17.00
N PRO A 216 2.02 4.62 -18.16
CA PRO A 216 1.14 3.80 -18.98
C PRO A 216 1.85 2.51 -19.37
N THR A 217 1.25 1.37 -19.08
CA THR A 217 1.70 0.07 -19.59
C THR A 217 0.73 -0.37 -20.68
N PRO A 218 1.21 -0.84 -21.85
CA PRO A 218 0.36 -1.51 -22.81
C PRO A 218 -0.26 -2.74 -22.13
N ASN A 219 -1.54 -2.94 -22.37
CA ASN A 219 -2.26 -4.11 -21.89
C ASN A 219 -1.62 -5.37 -22.55
N PRO A 220 -1.56 -6.53 -21.89
CA PRO A 220 -0.86 -7.72 -22.43
C PRO A 220 -1.39 -8.19 -23.80
N ASP A 221 -2.63 -7.84 -24.11
CA ASP A 221 -3.32 -8.11 -25.38
C ASP A 221 -3.14 -7.00 -26.43
N GLY A 222 -2.30 -5.99 -26.14
CA GLY A 222 -2.01 -4.84 -27.00
C GLY A 222 -3.11 -3.78 -27.05
N ARG A 223 -4.22 -3.93 -26.32
CA ARG A 223 -5.31 -2.95 -26.31
C ARG A 223 -5.03 -1.80 -25.33
N PRO A 224 -5.64 -0.62 -25.51
CA PRO A 224 -5.65 0.40 -24.46
C PRO A 224 -6.40 -0.12 -23.23
N HIS A 225 -5.94 0.21 -22.02
CA HIS A 225 -6.75 -0.04 -20.83
C HIS A 225 -8.10 0.71 -20.96
N PRO A 226 -9.22 0.11 -20.52
CA PRO A 226 -10.49 0.82 -20.41
C PRO A 226 -10.31 2.11 -19.61
N ARG A 227 -10.98 3.19 -20.01
CA ARG A 227 -10.96 4.44 -19.25
C ARG A 227 -11.82 4.31 -18.01
N PHE A 228 -11.18 4.16 -16.85
CA PHE A 228 -11.83 4.16 -15.54
C PHE A 228 -11.84 5.57 -14.94
N ASP A 229 -12.39 6.54 -15.68
CA ASP A 229 -12.32 7.96 -15.32
C ASP A 229 -13.10 8.30 -14.02
N ALA A 230 -14.03 7.43 -13.62
CA ALA A 230 -14.79 7.54 -12.37
C ALA A 230 -14.13 6.82 -11.17
N GLU A 231 -12.93 6.25 -11.36
CA GLU A 231 -12.16 5.60 -10.30
C GLU A 231 -10.85 6.34 -10.03
N SER A 232 -10.43 6.35 -8.77
CA SER A 232 -9.12 6.90 -8.39
C SER A 232 -8.36 5.93 -7.51
N TRP A 233 -7.19 5.51 -7.97
CA TRP A 233 -6.35 4.55 -7.25
C TRP A 233 -5.12 5.24 -6.67
N MET A 234 -4.87 4.98 -5.38
CA MET A 234 -3.75 5.53 -4.62
C MET A 234 -2.94 4.41 -3.98
N PHE A 235 -1.62 4.58 -3.92
CA PHE A 235 -0.73 3.66 -3.25
C PHE A 235 0.23 4.40 -2.32
N VAL A 236 0.42 3.94 -1.09
CA VAL A 236 1.39 4.48 -0.12
C VAL A 236 2.45 3.41 0.20
N ASN A 237 3.72 3.72 -0.05
CA ASN A 237 4.82 2.80 0.27
C ASN A 237 5.18 2.76 1.76
N GLY A 238 5.94 1.73 2.14
CA GLY A 238 6.58 1.63 3.44
C GLY A 238 7.94 2.32 3.52
N MET A 239 8.56 2.22 4.69
CA MET A 239 9.97 2.56 4.91
C MET A 239 10.92 1.86 3.95
N CYS A 240 12.15 2.38 3.83
CA CYS A 240 13.24 1.81 3.05
C CYS A 240 12.93 1.62 1.55
N THR A 241 11.90 2.30 1.05
CA THR A 241 11.54 2.27 -0.36
C THR A 241 12.10 3.51 -1.02
N SER A 242 12.93 3.33 -2.05
CA SER A 242 13.39 4.46 -2.86
C SER A 242 12.29 4.91 -3.83
N LYS A 243 12.39 6.15 -4.32
CA LYS A 243 11.52 6.69 -5.37
C LYS A 243 11.43 5.78 -6.60
N SER A 244 12.58 5.22 -7.02
CA SER A 244 12.64 4.26 -8.11
C SER A 244 11.97 2.92 -7.79
N GLY A 245 12.04 2.45 -6.54
CA GLY A 245 11.31 1.25 -6.09
C GLY A 245 9.80 1.49 -6.07
N LEU A 246 9.34 2.63 -5.54
CA LEU A 246 7.93 3.02 -5.61
C LEU A 246 7.43 3.05 -7.06
N GLN A 247 8.21 3.61 -7.99
CA GLN A 247 7.84 3.61 -9.41
C GLN A 247 7.64 2.20 -9.98
N LEU A 248 8.50 1.23 -9.63
CA LEU A 248 8.32 -0.17 -10.04
C LEU A 248 7.00 -0.72 -9.50
N ILE A 249 6.71 -0.47 -8.22
CA ILE A 249 5.50 -0.93 -7.55
C ILE A 249 4.26 -0.39 -8.24
N ILE A 250 4.13 0.92 -8.41
CA ILE A 250 2.91 1.51 -9.00
C ILE A 250 2.74 1.15 -10.48
N ASN A 251 3.84 0.93 -11.21
CA ASN A 251 3.76 0.43 -12.58
C ASN A 251 3.26 -1.01 -12.62
N TYR A 252 3.73 -1.85 -11.70
CA TYR A 252 3.22 -3.22 -11.57
C TYR A 252 1.74 -3.22 -11.20
N LEU A 253 1.33 -2.44 -10.20
CA LEU A 253 -0.07 -2.35 -9.79
C LEU A 253 -0.96 -1.84 -10.92
N HIS A 254 -0.49 -0.85 -11.70
CA HIS A 254 -1.18 -0.39 -12.90
C HIS A 254 -1.35 -1.52 -13.93
N ALA A 255 -0.28 -2.25 -14.26
CA ALA A 255 -0.38 -3.36 -15.20
C ALA A 255 -1.25 -4.51 -14.67
N HIS A 256 -1.18 -4.81 -13.37
CA HIS A 256 -1.86 -5.93 -12.73
C HIS A 256 -3.36 -5.70 -12.60
N PHE A 257 -3.75 -4.51 -12.16
CA PHE A 257 -5.16 -4.15 -11.99
C PHE A 257 -5.74 -3.45 -13.21
N GLY A 258 -4.94 -2.90 -14.12
CA GLY A 258 -5.41 -2.19 -15.31
C GLY A 258 -5.95 -0.78 -15.05
N ARG A 259 -5.59 -0.15 -13.92
CA ARG A 259 -5.98 1.22 -13.56
C ARG A 259 -4.76 2.10 -13.28
N PRO A 260 -4.75 3.38 -13.68
CA PRO A 260 -3.69 4.30 -13.30
C PRO A 260 -3.61 4.45 -11.77
N VAL A 261 -2.40 4.31 -11.21
CA VAL A 261 -2.15 4.41 -9.76
C VAL A 261 -1.34 5.67 -9.46
N THR A 262 -1.82 6.48 -8.52
CA THR A 262 -1.05 7.57 -7.93
C THR A 262 -0.29 7.05 -6.70
N GLY A 263 1.03 7.01 -6.77
CA GLY A 263 1.90 6.74 -5.63
C GLY A 263 2.09 7.99 -4.77
N ILE A 264 1.84 7.84 -3.47
CA ILE A 264 2.26 8.78 -2.43
C ILE A 264 3.54 8.25 -1.83
N TYR A 265 4.63 8.96 -2.10
CA TYR A 265 5.97 8.61 -1.70
C TYR A 265 6.22 9.02 -0.26
N ASN A 266 6.24 8.03 0.63
CA ASN A 266 6.82 8.18 1.95
C ASN A 266 8.34 8.20 1.79
N CYS A 267 8.94 9.39 1.89
CA CYS A 267 10.38 9.56 1.67
C CYS A 267 11.19 8.76 2.69
N THR A 268 12.27 8.14 2.24
CA THR A 268 13.17 7.35 3.08
C THR A 268 14.36 8.19 3.53
N TYR A 269 14.71 8.08 4.80
CA TYR A 269 15.89 8.64 5.43
C TYR A 269 16.90 7.54 5.83
N GLY A 270 16.72 6.35 5.26
CA GLY A 270 17.49 5.16 5.55
C GLY A 270 16.86 4.33 6.66
N PHE A 271 17.17 3.04 6.69
CA PHE A 271 16.54 2.08 7.60
C PHE A 271 16.49 2.53 9.06
N TRP A 272 17.55 3.14 9.57
CA TRP A 272 17.61 3.57 10.97
C TRP A 272 16.62 4.71 11.29
N PHE A 273 16.68 5.81 10.55
CA PHE A 273 15.76 6.93 10.76
C PHE A 273 14.32 6.58 10.38
N ASP A 274 14.12 5.78 9.34
CA ASP A 274 12.79 5.30 8.99
C ASP A 274 12.17 4.45 10.11
N LEU A 275 12.96 3.59 10.77
CA LEU A 275 12.47 2.78 11.89
C LEU A 275 12.06 3.66 13.08
N VAL A 276 12.86 4.67 13.40
CA VAL A 276 12.55 5.64 14.47
C VAL A 276 11.29 6.44 14.11
N GLU A 277 11.20 6.96 12.89
CA GLU A 277 10.03 7.69 12.39
C GLU A 277 8.77 6.81 12.45
N CYS A 278 8.87 5.56 11.99
CA CYS A 278 7.76 4.61 11.99
C CYS A 278 7.21 4.39 13.40
N ILE A 279 8.07 4.19 14.41
CA ILE A 279 7.68 4.05 15.82
C ILE A 279 6.99 5.33 16.31
N ILE A 280 7.60 6.50 16.07
CA ILE A 280 7.05 7.80 16.48
C ILE A 280 5.68 8.05 15.84
N GLN A 281 5.53 7.81 14.53
CA GLN A 281 4.25 7.97 13.84
C GLN A 281 3.20 6.99 14.35
N ARG A 282 3.59 5.75 14.64
CA ARG A 282 2.69 4.71 15.14
C ARG A 282 2.15 5.01 16.53
N ASP A 283 2.96 5.63 17.39
CA ASP A 283 2.58 5.94 18.79
C ASP A 283 1.96 7.32 18.96
N PHE A 284 2.42 8.31 18.20
CA PHE A 284 2.04 9.72 18.38
C PHE A 284 1.20 10.29 17.25
N SER A 285 1.03 9.56 16.14
CA SER A 285 0.27 10.04 14.97
C SER A 285 0.80 11.37 14.42
N ILE A 286 2.10 11.65 14.56
CA ILE A 286 2.71 12.90 14.09
C ILE A 286 2.77 12.88 12.56
N PRO A 287 2.07 13.80 11.86
CA PRO A 287 1.99 13.76 10.41
C PRO A 287 3.20 14.45 9.76
N THR A 288 3.98 13.71 8.99
CA THR A 288 5.02 14.28 8.12
C THR A 288 4.41 15.01 6.91
N ASP A 289 5.22 15.79 6.21
CA ASP A 289 4.78 16.56 5.04
C ASP A 289 4.15 15.68 3.95
N ASP A 290 4.70 14.48 3.74
CA ASP A 290 4.21 13.53 2.74
C ASP A 290 2.83 12.97 3.12
N ILE A 291 2.60 12.75 4.42
CA ILE A 291 1.29 12.34 4.98
C ILE A 291 0.26 13.44 4.75
N ARG A 292 0.61 14.71 5.02
CA ARG A 292 -0.33 15.84 4.85
C ARG A 292 -0.66 16.08 3.38
N LEU A 293 0.35 16.01 2.50
CA LEU A 293 0.15 16.14 1.06
C LEU A 293 -0.72 15.01 0.50
N GLY A 294 -0.44 13.77 0.89
CA GLY A 294 -1.23 12.61 0.47
C GLY A 294 -2.68 12.67 0.95
N TYR A 295 -2.92 13.15 2.18
CA TYR A 295 -4.28 13.38 2.67
C TYR A 295 -5.02 14.44 1.86
N SER A 296 -4.36 15.56 1.54
CA SER A 296 -4.97 16.60 0.70
C SER A 296 -5.42 16.05 -0.66
N GLU A 297 -4.61 15.18 -1.26
CA GLU A 297 -4.96 14.54 -2.53
C GLU A 297 -6.12 13.55 -2.39
N LEU A 298 -6.13 12.77 -1.31
CA LEU A 298 -7.24 11.86 -0.98
C LEU A 298 -8.54 12.63 -0.76
N TYR A 299 -8.52 13.69 0.06
CA TYR A 299 -9.66 14.53 0.35
C TYR A 299 -10.30 15.09 -0.93
N LYS A 300 -9.48 15.59 -1.87
CA LYS A 300 -9.95 16.08 -3.17
C LYS A 300 -10.68 14.99 -3.96
N ARG A 301 -10.17 13.76 -3.95
CA ARG A 301 -10.74 12.63 -4.68
C ARG A 301 -12.06 12.15 -4.09
N VAL A 302 -12.14 12.08 -2.76
CA VAL A 302 -13.37 11.70 -2.04
C VAL A 302 -14.45 12.78 -2.18
N SER A 303 -14.05 14.06 -2.17
CA SER A 303 -14.97 15.19 -2.34
C SER A 303 -15.50 15.34 -3.76
N ASN A 304 -14.80 14.80 -4.76
CA ASN A 304 -15.16 14.95 -6.16
C ASN A 304 -16.36 14.06 -6.52
N GLY A 305 -17.51 14.68 -6.81
CA GLY A 305 -18.74 13.99 -7.19
C GLY A 305 -18.64 13.14 -8.47
N ALA A 306 -17.67 13.39 -9.35
CA ALA A 306 -17.43 12.59 -10.55
C ALA A 306 -16.74 11.25 -10.23
N ILE A 307 -16.01 11.16 -9.11
CA ILE A 307 -15.35 9.94 -8.67
C ILE A 307 -16.36 9.11 -7.87
N ARG A 308 -16.64 7.91 -8.39
CA ARG A 308 -17.56 6.94 -7.79
C ARG A 308 -16.85 5.93 -6.90
N ARG A 309 -15.53 5.78 -7.05
CA ARG A 309 -14.73 4.81 -6.31
C ARG A 309 -13.32 5.35 -6.06
N VAL A 310 -12.87 5.29 -4.81
CA VAL A 310 -11.48 5.61 -4.42
C VAL A 310 -10.86 4.37 -3.82
N VAL A 311 -9.80 3.85 -4.43
CA VAL A 311 -9.08 2.66 -3.97
C VAL A 311 -7.77 3.10 -3.31
N LEU A 312 -7.66 2.87 -2.01
CA LEU A 312 -6.47 3.14 -1.20
C LEU A 312 -5.71 1.86 -0.96
N MET A 313 -4.45 1.82 -1.36
CA MET A 313 -3.55 0.70 -1.09
C MET A 313 -2.36 1.14 -0.24
N GLY A 314 -2.01 0.37 0.78
CA GLY A 314 -0.86 0.66 1.64
C GLY A 314 0.03 -0.57 1.83
N HIS A 315 1.34 -0.36 1.86
CA HIS A 315 2.30 -1.40 2.22
C HIS A 315 3.10 -1.00 3.46
N SER A 316 3.28 -1.92 4.41
CA SER A 316 4.15 -1.69 5.57
C SER A 316 3.75 -0.43 6.38
N GLN A 317 4.66 0.52 6.58
CA GLN A 317 4.38 1.83 7.22
C GLN A 317 3.27 2.62 6.49
N GLY A 318 3.06 2.42 5.19
CA GLY A 318 1.92 2.99 4.47
C GLY A 318 0.57 2.63 5.09
N GLY A 319 0.48 1.51 5.83
CA GLY A 319 -0.69 1.17 6.63
C GLY A 319 -0.95 2.12 7.82
N ILE A 320 0.11 2.61 8.49
CA ILE A 320 0.00 3.62 9.58
C ILE A 320 -0.51 4.94 8.99
N ILE A 321 0.03 5.32 7.83
CA ILE A 321 -0.36 6.54 7.12
C ILE A 321 -1.84 6.48 6.74
N ILE A 322 -2.27 5.38 6.12
CA ILE A 322 -3.67 5.20 5.72
C ILE A 322 -4.59 5.11 6.94
N SER A 323 -4.21 4.43 8.03
CA SER A 323 -5.06 4.37 9.24
C SER A 323 -5.28 5.78 9.82
N THR A 324 -4.25 6.63 9.77
CA THR A 324 -4.34 8.03 10.20
C THR A 324 -5.27 8.83 9.27
N TRP A 325 -5.19 8.61 7.95
CA TRP A 325 -6.10 9.24 6.99
C TRP A 325 -7.54 8.76 7.16
N VAL A 326 -7.76 7.50 7.53
CA VAL A 326 -9.09 6.96 7.82
C VAL A 326 -9.72 7.69 9.00
N ASP A 327 -8.97 7.89 10.09
CA ASP A 327 -9.45 8.65 11.25
C ASP A 327 -9.81 10.10 10.86
N GLN A 328 -8.98 10.74 10.04
CA GLN A 328 -9.25 12.08 9.55
C GLN A 328 -10.48 12.11 8.60
N LEU A 329 -10.63 11.14 7.69
CA LEU A 329 -11.78 11.04 6.79
C LEU A 329 -13.10 10.88 7.55
N LEU A 330 -13.11 10.07 8.60
CA LEU A 330 -14.29 9.88 9.46
C LEU A 330 -14.70 11.20 10.14
N THR A 331 -13.72 12.04 10.46
CA THR A 331 -13.95 13.36 11.05
C THR A 331 -14.43 14.36 9.99
N ASP A 332 -13.74 14.45 8.86
CA ASP A 332 -13.99 15.46 7.82
C ASP A 332 -15.28 15.21 7.03
N PHE A 333 -15.74 13.95 6.95
CA PHE A 333 -16.96 13.55 6.25
C PHE A 333 -18.03 12.99 7.20
N ALA A 334 -18.00 13.36 8.47
CA ALA A 334 -18.98 12.91 9.47
C ALA A 334 -20.43 13.19 9.04
N ASP A 335 -20.67 14.32 8.35
CA ASP A 335 -21.99 14.73 7.86
C ASP A 335 -22.39 14.11 6.50
N ASP A 336 -21.47 13.43 5.81
CA ASP A 336 -21.68 12.87 4.46
C ASP A 336 -21.01 11.49 4.31
N LEU A 337 -21.53 10.55 5.08
CA LEU A 337 -21.05 9.17 5.13
C LEU A 337 -21.15 8.42 3.79
N ASP A 338 -21.99 8.89 2.86
CA ASP A 338 -22.13 8.28 1.54
C ASP A 338 -20.89 8.46 0.67
N LYS A 339 -20.10 9.52 0.90
CA LYS A 339 -18.78 9.67 0.27
C LYS A 339 -17.80 8.59 0.75
N LEU A 340 -17.86 8.23 2.03
CA LEU A 340 -16.97 7.20 2.60
C LEU A 340 -17.27 5.81 2.05
N LYS A 341 -18.53 5.50 1.68
CA LYS A 341 -18.92 4.22 1.04
C LYS A 341 -18.24 3.97 -0.29
N ARG A 342 -17.70 5.01 -0.93
CA ARG A 342 -16.95 4.93 -2.20
C ARG A 342 -15.48 4.56 -1.98
N VAL A 343 -14.98 4.65 -0.75
CA VAL A 343 -13.59 4.40 -0.41
C VAL A 343 -13.41 2.92 -0.09
N GLU A 344 -12.49 2.28 -0.79
CA GLU A 344 -12.06 0.90 -0.58
C GLU A 344 -10.59 0.89 -0.16
N ILE A 345 -10.26 0.08 0.85
CA ILE A 345 -8.95 0.13 1.49
C ILE A 345 -8.34 -1.26 1.55
N TYR A 346 -7.10 -1.37 1.07
CA TYR A 346 -6.38 -2.62 0.99
C TYR A 346 -4.96 -2.44 1.51
N THR A 347 -4.59 -3.12 2.59
CA THR A 347 -3.22 -3.01 3.12
C THR A 347 -2.48 -4.33 3.07
N PHE A 348 -1.20 -4.28 2.74
CA PHE A 348 -0.29 -5.41 2.74
C PHE A 348 0.79 -5.20 3.79
N ALA A 349 1.07 -6.22 4.59
CA ALA A 349 2.15 -6.17 5.57
C ALA A 349 2.09 -4.98 6.55
N SER A 350 0.88 -4.48 6.86
CA SER A 350 0.69 -3.19 7.54
C SER A 350 1.39 -3.14 8.90
N ALA A 351 2.03 -2.00 9.19
CA ALA A 351 2.65 -1.72 10.48
C ALA A 351 1.70 -1.02 11.47
N ALA A 352 0.47 -0.69 11.04
CA ALA A 352 -0.50 0.04 11.85
C ALA A 352 -0.88 -0.75 13.10
N ASN A 353 -1.09 -0.05 14.22
CA ASN A 353 -1.49 -0.64 15.49
C ASN A 353 -2.98 -0.46 15.81
N HIS A 354 -3.72 0.24 14.94
CA HIS A 354 -5.16 0.45 14.97
C HIS A 354 -5.66 0.64 13.53
N PHE A 355 -6.94 0.38 13.31
CA PHE A 355 -7.62 0.72 12.08
C PHE A 355 -9.09 0.97 12.37
N SER A 356 -9.54 2.21 12.22
CA SER A 356 -10.93 2.57 12.54
C SER A 356 -11.88 1.99 11.50
N GLY A 357 -13.02 1.48 12.00
CA GLY A 357 -14.13 1.09 11.15
C GLY A 357 -14.91 2.30 10.67
N GLY A 358 -15.87 2.06 9.79
CA GLY A 358 -16.75 3.11 9.28
C GLY A 358 -17.58 2.60 8.12
N PRO A 359 -18.41 3.46 7.53
CA PRO A 359 -19.22 3.13 6.35
C PRO A 359 -18.37 3.11 5.08
N PHE A 360 -17.17 2.55 5.15
CA PHE A 360 -16.28 2.37 4.00
C PHE A 360 -16.79 1.25 3.10
N GLY A 361 -16.55 1.36 1.79
CA GLY A 361 -17.02 0.37 0.82
C GLY A 361 -16.39 -1.01 1.02
N ARG A 362 -15.10 -1.04 1.41
CA ARG A 362 -14.38 -2.27 1.78
C ARG A 362 -13.12 -1.93 2.58
N ILE A 363 -12.75 -2.78 3.53
CA ILE A 363 -11.43 -2.77 4.19
C ILE A 363 -10.90 -4.20 4.22
N GLU A 364 -9.73 -4.45 3.62
CA GLU A 364 -9.07 -5.76 3.65
C GLU A 364 -7.57 -5.63 3.97
N HIS A 365 -7.05 -6.59 4.72
CA HIS A 365 -5.66 -6.64 5.14
C HIS A 365 -5.02 -7.99 4.80
N PHE A 366 -3.86 -7.97 4.17
CA PHE A 366 -3.11 -9.14 3.74
C PHE A 366 -1.83 -9.24 4.57
N VAL A 367 -1.68 -10.35 5.31
CA VAL A 367 -0.58 -10.52 6.27
C VAL A 367 0.08 -11.89 6.14
N ASN A 368 1.40 -11.92 6.16
CA ASN A 368 2.21 -13.13 6.26
C ASN A 368 2.56 -13.39 7.74
N THR A 369 2.36 -14.62 8.21
CA THR A 369 2.58 -14.92 9.64
C THR A 369 4.03 -14.90 10.10
N LEU A 370 5.02 -14.96 9.21
CA LEU A 370 6.45 -14.83 9.53
C LEU A 370 7.04 -13.55 8.93
N ASP A 371 6.20 -12.55 8.67
CA ASP A 371 6.62 -11.19 8.39
C ASP A 371 6.77 -10.43 9.70
N PHE A 372 7.98 -9.92 9.94
CA PHE A 372 8.34 -9.15 11.12
C PHE A 372 7.42 -7.94 11.31
N VAL A 373 7.13 -7.19 10.25
CA VAL A 373 6.34 -5.95 10.33
C VAL A 373 4.88 -6.25 10.64
N SER A 374 4.31 -7.25 9.97
CA SER A 374 2.95 -7.71 10.25
C SER A 374 2.76 -8.15 11.71
N ARG A 375 3.80 -8.75 12.33
CA ARG A 375 3.75 -9.16 13.74
C ARG A 375 3.82 -7.99 14.71
N ILE A 376 4.68 -7.01 14.46
CA ILE A 376 4.73 -5.81 15.30
C ILE A 376 3.50 -4.91 15.10
N GLY A 377 2.83 -4.96 13.94
CA GLY A 377 1.56 -4.28 13.65
C GLY A 377 0.34 -4.87 14.37
N LYS A 378 0.53 -5.71 15.38
CA LYS A 378 -0.53 -6.32 16.22
C LYS A 378 -1.53 -7.21 15.46
N PHE A 379 -1.23 -7.65 14.24
CA PHE A 379 -2.08 -8.55 13.44
C PHE A 379 -2.05 -10.01 13.91
N LEU A 380 -1.06 -10.39 14.72
CA LEU A 380 -0.74 -11.78 15.00
C LEU A 380 -0.63 -11.98 16.51
N ARG A 381 -1.47 -12.87 17.04
CA ARG A 381 -1.35 -13.40 18.40
C ARG A 381 0.08 -13.93 18.60
N ALA A 382 0.85 -13.32 19.49
CA ALA A 382 2.04 -13.95 20.04
C ALA A 382 1.61 -15.09 20.98
N ASN A 383 2.31 -16.22 20.97
CA ASN A 383 2.17 -17.28 22.00
C ASN A 383 2.67 -16.83 23.39
N ALA A 384 2.84 -15.53 23.60
CA ALA A 384 3.23 -14.93 24.88
C ALA A 384 1.96 -14.48 25.62
N ASP A 385 1.14 -15.45 26.01
CA ASP A 385 -0.10 -15.22 26.76
C ASP A 385 0.19 -14.40 28.06
N TRP A 386 1.39 -14.49 28.62
CA TRP A 386 1.82 -13.70 29.80
C TRP A 386 2.02 -12.18 29.55
N LEU A 387 2.32 -11.74 28.33
CA LEU A 387 2.41 -10.30 27.99
C LEU A 387 1.01 -9.68 27.81
N ILE A 388 0.02 -10.52 27.49
CA ILE A 388 -1.40 -10.16 27.43
C ILE A 388 -1.92 -9.94 28.86
N ASP A 389 -1.53 -10.81 29.81
CA ASP A 389 -1.89 -10.71 31.24
C ASP A 389 -1.31 -9.49 31.95
N LEU A 390 -0.17 -8.94 31.49
CA LEU A 390 0.40 -7.68 31.97
C LEU A 390 -0.34 -6.42 31.48
N GLY A 391 -1.45 -6.57 30.74
CA GLY A 391 -2.21 -5.44 30.17
C GLY A 391 -1.43 -4.61 29.14
N ALA A 392 -0.31 -5.16 28.63
CA ALA A 392 0.65 -4.45 27.81
C ALA A 392 0.19 -4.30 26.35
N ILE A 393 -0.53 -5.28 25.81
CA ILE A 393 -0.84 -5.36 24.38
C ILE A 393 -2.20 -6.02 24.18
N HIS A 394 -3.17 -5.29 23.59
CA HIS A 394 -4.48 -5.82 23.22
C HIS A 394 -4.47 -6.16 21.72
N PHE A 395 -4.47 -7.45 21.40
CA PHE A 395 -4.53 -7.99 20.04
C PHE A 395 -5.98 -8.29 19.63
N ALA A 396 -6.31 -8.17 18.34
CA ALA A 396 -7.42 -8.94 17.81
C ALA A 396 -7.00 -10.43 17.88
N LEU A 397 -7.82 -11.27 18.52
CA LEU A 397 -7.52 -12.69 18.73
C LEU A 397 -7.57 -13.45 17.39
N ALA A 398 -6.53 -13.32 16.57
CA ALA A 398 -6.45 -14.01 15.29
C ALA A 398 -6.70 -15.52 15.50
N PRO A 399 -7.63 -16.14 14.74
CA PRO A 399 -7.92 -17.56 14.89
C PRO A 399 -6.66 -18.42 14.79
N LYS A 400 -6.56 -19.46 15.63
CA LYS A 400 -5.52 -20.48 15.49
C LYS A 400 -5.81 -21.27 14.21
N TYR A 401 -4.75 -21.59 13.48
CA TYR A 401 -4.85 -22.58 12.41
C TYR A 401 -4.89 -23.96 13.06
N ASP A 402 -5.97 -24.70 12.81
CA ASP A 402 -6.21 -26.05 13.34
C ASP A 402 -5.53 -27.16 12.50
N GLY A 403 -4.80 -26.78 11.45
CA GLY A 403 -4.19 -27.71 10.50
C GLY A 403 -5.09 -28.05 9.32
N ILE A 404 -6.36 -27.65 9.34
CA ILE A 404 -7.34 -27.95 8.29
C ILE A 404 -7.38 -26.78 7.30
N PRO A 405 -7.14 -27.01 5.99
CA PRO A 405 -7.25 -25.96 4.98
C PRO A 405 -8.64 -25.31 5.01
N PRO A 406 -8.74 -23.98 5.08
CA PRO A 406 -10.04 -23.31 5.14
C PRO A 406 -10.81 -23.51 3.84
N ARG A 407 -12.12 -23.72 3.94
CA ARG A 407 -12.99 -23.88 2.77
C ARG A 407 -13.13 -22.54 2.04
N PRO A 408 -12.87 -22.45 0.71
CA PRO A 408 -12.93 -21.20 -0.03
C PRO A 408 -14.27 -20.45 0.10
N HIS A 409 -15.39 -21.16 0.03
CA HIS A 409 -16.74 -20.58 0.15
C HIS A 409 -17.37 -20.84 1.53
N GLY A 410 -16.56 -21.09 2.55
CA GLY A 410 -17.04 -21.31 3.91
C GLY A 410 -17.49 -20.02 4.59
N PRO A 411 -18.21 -20.12 5.72
CA PRO A 411 -18.53 -18.95 6.54
C PRO A 411 -17.23 -18.30 7.02
N ILE A 412 -17.17 -16.97 6.94
CA ILE A 412 -16.04 -16.18 7.43
C ILE A 412 -16.25 -15.94 8.92
N PRO A 413 -15.37 -16.45 9.81
CA PRO A 413 -15.50 -16.24 11.23
C PRO A 413 -15.31 -14.76 11.58
N VAL A 414 -16.06 -14.30 12.59
CA VAL A 414 -15.99 -12.94 13.11
C VAL A 414 -15.26 -12.96 14.45
N VAL A 415 -14.29 -12.07 14.64
CA VAL A 415 -13.48 -11.96 15.85
C VAL A 415 -13.57 -10.54 16.38
N LYS A 416 -13.63 -10.38 17.71
CA LYS A 416 -13.56 -9.06 18.33
C LYS A 416 -12.17 -8.45 18.17
N GLY A 417 -12.12 -7.16 17.85
CA GLY A 417 -10.85 -6.46 17.70
C GLY A 417 -11.02 -4.98 17.34
N ARG A 418 -9.90 -4.27 17.28
CA ARG A 418 -9.85 -2.81 17.01
C ARG A 418 -9.19 -2.47 15.68
N PHE A 419 -9.06 -3.47 14.82
CA PHE A 419 -8.41 -3.37 13.52
C PHE A 419 -9.45 -3.73 12.46
N ALA A 420 -10.36 -2.79 12.19
CA ALA A 420 -11.58 -3.06 11.44
C ALA A 420 -11.28 -3.53 10.01
N GLY A 421 -12.08 -4.49 9.53
CA GLY A 421 -11.95 -5.03 8.18
C GLY A 421 -11.73 -6.54 8.14
N ARG A 422 -11.62 -7.07 6.92
CA ARG A 422 -11.34 -8.48 6.66
C ARG A 422 -9.84 -8.73 6.68
N ILE A 423 -9.38 -9.75 7.39
CA ILE A 423 -7.97 -10.14 7.40
C ILE A 423 -7.79 -11.45 6.65
N PHE A 424 -6.86 -11.43 5.70
CA PHE A 424 -6.31 -12.59 5.01
C PHE A 424 -4.91 -12.90 5.56
N LYS A 425 -4.83 -13.89 6.43
CA LYS A 425 -3.63 -14.31 7.14
C LYS A 425 -3.02 -15.55 6.49
N ARG A 426 -1.90 -15.37 5.79
CA ARG A 426 -1.14 -16.44 5.16
C ARG A 426 -0.20 -17.11 6.17
N VAL A 427 -0.54 -18.32 6.57
CA VAL A 427 0.13 -19.09 7.64
C VAL A 427 1.40 -19.76 7.12
N GLY A 428 2.49 -19.66 7.89
CA GLY A 428 3.82 -20.18 7.54
C GLY A 428 4.63 -19.32 6.57
N ALA A 429 4.02 -18.37 5.85
CA ALA A 429 4.74 -17.55 4.90
C ALA A 429 5.60 -16.46 5.58
N SER A 430 6.81 -16.26 5.06
CA SER A 430 7.74 -15.19 5.45
C SER A 430 7.83 -14.09 4.39
N GLY A 431 8.67 -13.09 4.65
CA GLY A 431 9.00 -12.05 3.70
C GLY A 431 8.06 -10.84 3.79
N HIS A 432 8.65 -9.67 3.58
CA HIS A 432 7.97 -8.39 3.78
C HIS A 432 7.61 -7.61 2.49
N LEU A 433 8.47 -7.65 1.47
CA LEU A 433 8.29 -6.89 0.22
C LEU A 433 6.97 -7.20 -0.52
N LEU A 434 6.32 -6.16 -1.04
CA LEU A 434 5.00 -6.24 -1.64
C LEU A 434 4.96 -7.16 -2.87
N LEU A 435 5.77 -6.85 -3.89
CA LEU A 435 5.74 -7.60 -5.14
C LEU A 435 6.45 -8.94 -5.01
N SER A 436 7.55 -9.01 -4.26
CA SER A 436 8.33 -10.25 -4.14
C SER A 436 7.71 -11.30 -3.21
N HIS A 437 6.91 -10.91 -2.21
CA HIS A 437 6.41 -11.87 -1.21
C HIS A 437 4.88 -11.93 -1.11
N TYR A 438 4.17 -10.84 -1.40
CA TYR A 438 2.70 -10.81 -1.35
C TYR A 438 2.08 -11.02 -2.73
N LEU A 439 2.62 -10.38 -3.76
CA LEU A 439 2.07 -10.39 -5.13
C LEU A 439 2.96 -11.10 -6.15
N ALA A 440 3.89 -11.94 -5.69
CA ALA A 440 4.84 -12.60 -6.58
C ALA A 440 4.14 -13.54 -7.57
N PRO A 441 4.54 -13.55 -8.86
CA PRO A 441 3.99 -14.46 -9.85
C PRO A 441 4.13 -15.91 -9.43
N GLY A 442 3.03 -16.66 -9.42
CA GLY A 442 2.97 -18.07 -9.02
C GLY A 442 2.90 -18.33 -7.51
N SER A 443 3.00 -17.28 -6.68
CA SER A 443 2.88 -17.38 -5.22
C SER A 443 2.14 -16.18 -4.61
N SER A 444 1.29 -15.50 -5.39
CA SER A 444 0.54 -14.33 -4.96
C SER A 444 -0.53 -14.71 -3.94
N ILE A 445 -0.81 -13.83 -2.98
CA ILE A 445 -1.82 -14.09 -1.93
C ILE A 445 -3.21 -14.06 -2.52
N LEU A 446 -3.36 -13.23 -3.56
CA LEU A 446 -4.57 -13.10 -4.34
C LEU A 446 -4.88 -14.39 -5.13
N ASP A 447 -3.91 -15.27 -5.37
CA ASP A 447 -4.16 -16.54 -6.05
C ASP A 447 -4.66 -17.65 -5.12
N ASN A 448 -4.57 -17.45 -3.80
CA ASN A 448 -5.05 -18.43 -2.85
C ASN A 448 -6.58 -18.61 -2.97
N PRO A 449 -7.11 -19.86 -3.02
CA PRO A 449 -8.54 -20.12 -3.19
C PRO A 449 -9.45 -19.37 -2.20
N VAL A 450 -9.04 -19.24 -0.94
CA VAL A 450 -9.80 -18.52 0.09
C VAL A 450 -9.89 -17.03 -0.22
N VAL A 451 -8.78 -16.44 -0.66
CA VAL A 451 -8.75 -15.02 -1.04
C VAL A 451 -9.56 -14.81 -2.31
N ARG A 452 -9.44 -15.70 -3.29
CA ARG A 452 -10.19 -15.63 -4.55
C ARG A 452 -11.69 -15.63 -4.36
N ALA A 453 -12.18 -16.35 -3.36
CA ALA A 453 -13.60 -16.45 -3.08
C ALA A 453 -14.14 -15.28 -2.24
N ASN A 454 -13.28 -14.54 -1.52
CA ASN A 454 -13.72 -13.64 -0.45
C ASN A 454 -13.13 -12.22 -0.48
N SER A 455 -12.16 -11.93 -1.35
CA SER A 455 -11.53 -10.62 -1.49
C SER A 455 -12.10 -9.86 -2.67
N LYS A 456 -12.55 -8.62 -2.42
CA LYS A 456 -12.96 -7.70 -3.48
C LYS A 456 -11.78 -7.20 -4.31
N LEU A 457 -10.58 -7.13 -3.72
CA LEU A 457 -9.38 -6.73 -4.47
C LEU A 457 -9.10 -7.69 -5.62
N LYS A 458 -9.38 -8.99 -5.43
CA LYS A 458 -9.17 -10.00 -6.47
C LYS A 458 -10.03 -9.74 -7.70
N ASP A 459 -11.23 -9.21 -7.53
CA ASP A 459 -12.16 -8.94 -8.63
C ASP A 459 -11.59 -7.93 -9.63
N TYR A 460 -10.62 -7.11 -9.19
CA TYR A 460 -9.95 -6.12 -10.03
C TYR A 460 -8.83 -6.69 -10.91
N GLU A 461 -8.37 -7.91 -10.70
CA GLU A 461 -7.21 -8.42 -11.42
C GLU A 461 -7.43 -8.54 -12.94
N HIS A 462 -6.39 -8.18 -13.69
CA HIS A 462 -6.38 -8.15 -15.15
C HIS A 462 -7.43 -7.21 -15.73
N GLY A 463 -7.67 -6.07 -15.06
CA GLY A 463 -8.64 -5.07 -15.53
C GLY A 463 -10.10 -5.48 -15.35
N ARG A 464 -10.38 -6.59 -14.64
CA ARG A 464 -11.75 -7.03 -14.33
C ARG A 464 -12.37 -6.16 -13.25
N GLY A 465 -13.69 -6.24 -13.03
CA GLY A 465 -14.43 -5.39 -12.08
C GLY A 465 -15.08 -4.19 -12.77
N ALA A 466 -16.38 -4.02 -12.54
CA ALA A 466 -17.26 -3.16 -13.34
C ALA A 466 -16.95 -1.65 -13.25
N ALA A 467 -17.16 -0.99 -14.39
CA ALA A 467 -17.34 0.46 -14.55
C ALA A 467 -18.65 0.96 -13.91
#